data_AF-A0A7H9DKW6-F1
#
_entry.id   AF-A0A7H9DKW6-F1
#
_cell.length_a   1.000
_cell.length_b   1.000
_cell.length_c   1.000
_cell.angle_alpha   90.00
_cell.angle_beta   90.00
_cell.angle_gamma   90.00
#
_symmetry.space_group_name_H-M   'P 1'
#
loop_
_entity.id
_entity.type
_entity.pdbx_description
1 polymer ?
#
loop_
_entity_poly.entity_id
_entity_poly.type
_entity_poly.pdbx_seq_one_letter_code
_entity_poly.pdbx_strand_id
1 'polypeptide(L)'
;MTLLKTMTQLETSLDVLAQQRKIGHPESISLLDDYYTALMQYFCMINDIDCLENDTVLKVQPFNFQERLDYIQQRKHHYMGYQQMKTLKTELVKMYAAYRAKQQR
;
A
#
# COMPACT_ATOMS: atom_id res chain seq x y z
N MET A 1 5.14 2.59 16.81
CA MET A 1 3.85 2.74 16.10
C MET A 1 3.80 1.67 15.02
N THR A 2 2.69 0.93 14.84
CA THR A 2 2.61 -0.13 13.82
C THR A 2 2.41 0.47 12.41
N LEU A 3 2.95 -0.15 11.36
CA LEU A 3 2.83 0.30 9.96
C LEU A 3 1.37 0.54 9.54
N LEU A 4 0.46 -0.33 9.97
CA LEU A 4 -0.98 -0.18 9.72
C LEU A 4 -1.56 1.11 10.30
N LYS A 5 -1.12 1.49 11.52
CA LYS A 5 -1.56 2.73 12.16
C LYS A 5 -1.05 3.96 11.39
N THR A 6 0.22 3.93 10.99
CA THR A 6 0.82 4.99 10.14
C THR A 6 0.05 5.15 8.84
N MET A 7 -0.22 4.05 8.12
CA MET A 7 -1.00 4.08 6.88
C MET A 7 -2.42 4.64 7.08
N THR A 8 -3.12 4.26 8.15
CA THR A 8 -4.48 4.78 8.43
C THR A 8 -4.48 6.28 8.75
N GLN A 9 -3.43 6.79 9.42
CA GLN A 9 -3.28 8.22 9.67
C GLN A 9 -3.03 8.98 8.37
N LEU A 10 -2.13 8.48 7.51
CA LEU A 10 -1.87 9.05 6.20
C LEU A 10 -3.12 9.07 5.32
N GLU A 11 -3.90 7.97 5.30
CA GLU A 11 -5.20 7.93 4.61
C GLU A 11 -6.18 8.97 5.12
N THR A 12 -6.21 9.23 6.44
CA THR A 12 -7.10 10.24 7.00
C THR A 12 -6.75 11.63 6.46
N SER A 13 -5.46 11.99 6.42
CA SER A 13 -4.99 13.25 5.85
C SER A 13 -5.23 13.32 4.34
N LEU A 14 -4.92 12.25 3.61
CA LEU A 14 -5.10 12.16 2.16
C LEU A 14 -6.58 12.18 1.76
N ASP A 15 -7.47 11.62 2.56
CA ASP A 15 -8.92 11.63 2.31
C ASP A 15 -9.50 13.04 2.42
N VAL A 16 -9.01 13.87 3.36
CA VAL A 16 -9.36 15.29 3.41
C VAL A 16 -8.92 16.01 2.14
N LEU A 17 -7.68 15.77 1.70
CA LEU A 17 -7.16 16.37 0.45
C LEU A 17 -7.91 15.86 -0.78
N ALA A 18 -8.29 14.58 -0.81
CA ALA A 18 -9.09 13.99 -1.88
C ALA A 18 -10.48 14.63 -1.98
N GLN A 19 -11.16 14.86 -0.85
CA GLN A 19 -12.45 15.57 -0.81
C GLN A 19 -12.32 16.99 -1.36
N GLN A 20 -11.18 17.65 -1.10
CA GLN A 20 -10.87 18.98 -1.63
C GLN A 20 -10.35 18.98 -3.07
N ARG A 21 -10.26 17.80 -3.73
CA ARG A 21 -9.66 17.60 -5.06
C ARG A 21 -8.20 18.05 -5.15
N LYS A 22 -7.47 17.96 -4.05
CA LYS A 22 -6.08 18.39 -3.92
C LYS A 22 -5.04 17.26 -4.01
N ILE A 23 -5.44 16.05 -4.40
CA ILE A 23 -4.47 15.01 -4.73
C ILE A 23 -3.67 15.42 -5.97
N GLY A 24 -2.36 15.36 -5.88
CA GLY A 24 -1.41 15.85 -6.90
C GLY A 24 -0.92 17.28 -6.64
N HIS A 25 -1.47 17.98 -5.65
CA HIS A 25 -0.93 19.27 -5.20
C HIS A 25 0.28 19.06 -4.27
N PRO A 26 1.15 20.07 -4.12
CA PRO A 26 2.36 19.98 -3.28
C PRO A 26 2.11 19.42 -1.87
N GLU A 27 1.02 19.82 -1.22
CA GLU A 27 0.64 19.35 0.13
C GLU A 27 0.30 17.86 0.20
N SER A 28 -0.13 17.25 -0.92
CA SER A 28 -0.45 15.83 -1.00
C SER A 28 0.74 14.96 -1.42
N ILE A 29 1.71 15.51 -2.15
CA ILE A 29 2.81 14.73 -2.75
C ILE A 29 3.63 14.02 -1.69
N SER A 30 4.07 14.74 -0.65
CA SER A 30 4.85 14.14 0.45
C SER A 30 4.06 13.04 1.18
N LEU A 31 2.77 13.28 1.43
CA LEU A 31 1.91 12.30 2.10
C LEU A 31 1.69 11.05 1.26
N LEU A 32 1.62 11.18 -0.07
CA LEU A 32 1.49 10.06 -0.99
C LEU A 32 2.77 9.22 -1.06
N ASP A 33 3.94 9.88 -1.05
CA ASP A 33 5.24 9.19 -1.01
C ASP A 33 5.45 8.46 0.32
N ASP A 34 5.08 9.07 1.45
CA ASP A 34 5.10 8.44 2.77
C ASP A 34 4.15 7.24 2.83
N TYR A 35 2.96 7.38 2.25
CA TYR A 35 1.96 6.31 2.21
C TYR A 35 2.42 5.14 1.34
N TYR A 36 2.98 5.42 0.17
CA TYR A 36 3.57 4.41 -0.70
C TYR A 36 4.72 3.67 0.00
N THR A 37 5.60 4.41 0.68
CA THR A 37 6.72 3.82 1.44
C THR A 37 6.22 2.89 2.55
N ALA A 38 5.25 3.33 3.35
CA ALA A 38 4.67 2.51 4.41
C ALA A 38 3.95 1.27 3.85
N LEU A 39 3.29 1.39 2.70
CA LEU A 39 2.64 0.27 2.02
C LEU A 39 3.66 -0.78 1.55
N MET A 40 4.80 -0.34 1.01
CA MET A 40 5.86 -1.25 0.55
C MET A 40 6.60 -1.91 1.71
N GLN A 41 6.86 -1.18 2.78
CA GLN A 41 7.38 -1.76 4.02
C GLN A 41 6.43 -2.81 4.59
N TYR A 42 5.11 -2.53 4.59
CA TYR A 42 4.12 -3.49 5.04
C TYR A 42 4.09 -4.74 4.16
N PHE A 43 4.13 -4.57 2.84
CA PHE A 43 4.18 -5.67 1.88
C PHE A 43 5.41 -6.57 2.09
N CYS A 44 6.58 -5.98 2.28
CA CYS A 44 7.81 -6.72 2.52
C CYS A 44 7.75 -7.47 3.87
N MET A 45 7.30 -6.79 4.92
CA MET A 45 7.12 -7.37 6.25
C MET A 45 6.19 -8.60 6.25
N ILE A 46 5.04 -8.56 5.57
CA ILE A 46 4.11 -9.70 5.56
C ILE A 46 4.58 -10.88 4.70
N ASN A 47 5.54 -10.63 3.82
CA ASN A 47 6.16 -11.65 2.97
C ASN A 47 7.48 -12.18 3.57
N ASP A 48 7.95 -11.61 4.68
CA ASP A 48 9.25 -11.90 5.30
C ASP A 48 10.43 -11.71 4.33
N ILE A 49 10.41 -10.59 3.60
CA ILE A 49 11.46 -10.18 2.67
C ILE A 49 11.93 -8.76 3.03
N ASP A 50 13.18 -8.43 2.70
CA ASP A 50 13.72 -7.08 2.95
C ASP A 50 13.26 -6.08 1.89
N CYS A 51 13.24 -6.50 0.64
CA CYS A 51 12.79 -5.69 -0.49
C CYS A 51 12.21 -6.59 -1.61
N LEU A 52 11.42 -5.99 -2.50
CA LEU A 52 10.86 -6.69 -3.65
C LEU A 52 11.92 -6.80 -4.76
N GLU A 53 12.45 -8.00 -4.95
CA GLU A 53 13.34 -8.35 -6.07
C GLU A 53 12.61 -9.25 -7.07
N ASN A 54 13.14 -9.35 -8.29
CA ASN A 54 12.64 -10.29 -9.29
C ASN A 54 12.73 -11.72 -8.75
N ASP A 55 11.74 -12.55 -9.10
CA ASP A 55 11.64 -13.97 -8.70
C ASP A 55 11.53 -14.25 -7.19
N THR A 56 11.26 -13.22 -6.38
CA THR A 56 10.99 -13.39 -4.94
C THR A 56 9.76 -14.27 -4.72
N VAL A 57 9.90 -15.35 -3.95
CA VAL A 57 8.76 -16.21 -3.58
C VAL A 57 7.95 -15.52 -2.47
N LEU A 58 6.74 -15.10 -2.82
CA LEU A 58 5.85 -14.35 -1.94
C LEU A 58 4.86 -15.27 -1.22
N LYS A 59 4.76 -15.12 0.11
CA LYS A 59 3.75 -15.81 0.94
C LYS A 59 2.35 -15.24 0.73
N VAL A 60 2.29 -13.94 0.46
CA VAL A 60 1.08 -13.14 0.25
C VAL A 60 1.26 -12.32 -1.02
N GLN A 61 0.73 -12.86 -2.13
CA GLN A 61 0.79 -12.22 -3.44
C GLN A 61 -0.62 -11.87 -3.94
N PRO A 62 -0.95 -10.59 -4.11
CA PRO A 62 -2.19 -10.16 -4.76
C PRO A 62 -2.26 -10.59 -6.23
N PHE A 63 -3.47 -10.72 -6.77
CA PHE A 63 -3.67 -10.94 -8.20
C PHE A 63 -3.15 -9.74 -9.01
N ASN A 64 -2.49 -10.00 -10.14
CA ASN A 64 -1.86 -9.00 -11.02
C ASN A 64 -0.99 -7.96 -10.27
N PHE A 65 -0.26 -8.42 -9.25
CA PHE A 65 0.49 -7.52 -8.38
C PHE A 65 1.50 -6.65 -9.14
N GLN A 66 2.23 -7.22 -10.11
CA GLN A 66 3.23 -6.48 -10.88
C GLN A 66 2.60 -5.35 -11.69
N GLU A 67 1.59 -5.65 -12.50
CA GLU A 67 0.87 -4.65 -13.31
C GLU A 67 0.28 -3.54 -12.44
N ARG A 68 -0.27 -3.91 -11.27
CA ARG A 68 -0.81 -2.94 -10.32
C ARG A 68 0.28 -2.07 -9.72
N LEU A 69 1.44 -2.64 -9.37
CA LEU A 69 2.57 -1.89 -8.83
C LEU A 69 3.11 -0.89 -9.85
N ASP A 70 3.27 -1.32 -11.11
CA ASP A 70 3.68 -0.47 -12.22
C ASP A 70 2.69 0.70 -12.40
N TYR A 71 1.39 0.41 -12.37
CA TYR A 71 0.34 1.44 -12.42
C TYR A 71 0.45 2.44 -11.27
N ILE A 72 0.64 1.95 -10.03
CA ILE A 72 0.78 2.80 -8.85
C ILE A 72 2.03 3.67 -9.00
N GLN A 73 3.18 3.12 -9.38
CA GLN A 73 4.41 3.90 -9.51
C GLN A 73 4.28 5.02 -10.54
N GLN A 74 3.66 4.73 -11.68
CA GLN A 74 3.40 5.73 -12.73
C GLN A 74 2.41 6.83 -12.30
N ARG A 75 1.56 6.56 -11.31
CA ARG A 75 0.43 7.43 -10.93
C ARG A 75 0.33 7.73 -9.44
N LYS A 76 1.39 7.52 -8.65
CA LYS A 76 1.34 7.59 -7.18
C LYS A 76 0.89 8.95 -6.64
N HIS A 77 1.12 10.02 -7.41
CA HIS A 77 0.68 11.37 -7.07
C HIS A 77 -0.69 11.75 -7.65
N HIS A 78 -1.36 10.84 -8.36
CA HIS A 78 -2.72 11.04 -8.88
C HIS A 78 -3.78 10.40 -7.98
N TYR A 79 -5.00 10.94 -8.03
CA TYR A 79 -6.14 10.42 -7.26
C TYR A 79 -6.34 8.90 -7.46
N MET A 80 -6.26 8.43 -8.71
CA MET A 80 -6.43 7.00 -8.99
C MET A 80 -5.27 6.14 -8.48
N GLY A 81 -4.04 6.66 -8.47
CA GLY A 81 -2.92 5.96 -7.83
C GLY A 81 -3.13 5.84 -6.33
N TYR A 82 -3.61 6.90 -5.68
CA TYR A 82 -4.00 6.87 -4.27
C TYR A 82 -5.09 5.82 -3.99
N GLN A 83 -6.15 5.76 -4.81
CA GLN A 83 -7.20 4.75 -4.65
C GLN A 83 -6.68 3.32 -4.83
N GLN A 84 -5.77 3.07 -5.78
CA GLN A 84 -5.11 1.76 -5.93
C GLN A 84 -4.29 1.39 -4.70
N MET A 85 -3.54 2.34 -4.11
CA MET A 85 -2.79 2.09 -2.88
C MET A 85 -3.72 1.74 -1.70
N LYS A 86 -4.84 2.45 -1.50
CA LYS A 86 -5.84 2.12 -0.45
C LYS A 86 -6.43 0.73 -0.61
N THR A 87 -6.76 0.40 -1.84
CA THR A 87 -7.36 -0.90 -2.19
C THR A 87 -6.35 -2.01 -1.90
N LEU A 88 -5.11 -1.83 -2.36
CA LEU A 88 -4.03 -2.78 -2.14
C LEU A 88 -3.74 -3.00 -0.65
N LYS A 89 -3.68 -1.94 0.18
CA LYS A 89 -3.55 -2.09 1.64
C LYS A 89 -4.65 -2.99 2.20
N THR A 90 -5.91 -2.72 1.85
CA THR A 90 -7.07 -3.47 2.37
C THR A 90 -6.99 -4.95 1.99
N GLU A 91 -6.59 -5.23 0.76
CA GLU A 91 -6.37 -6.59 0.28
C GLU A 91 -5.24 -7.28 1.04
N LEU A 92 -4.06 -6.66 1.15
CA LEU A 92 -2.90 -7.23 1.85
C LEU A 92 -3.21 -7.57 3.31
N VAL A 93 -3.92 -6.67 4.01
CA VAL A 93 -4.34 -6.91 5.41
C VAL A 93 -5.22 -8.15 5.51
N LYS A 94 -6.22 -8.29 4.63
CA LYS A 94 -7.14 -9.44 4.63
C LYS A 94 -6.41 -10.72 4.27
N MET A 95 -5.55 -10.68 3.24
CA MET A 95 -4.79 -11.84 2.79
C MET A 95 -3.82 -12.32 3.86
N TYR A 96 -3.10 -11.41 4.53
CA TYR A 96 -2.19 -11.78 5.59
C TYR A 96 -2.91 -12.34 6.82
N ALA A 97 -4.07 -11.77 7.20
CA ALA A 97 -4.90 -12.34 8.26
C ALA A 97 -5.36 -13.77 7.93
N ALA A 98 -5.80 -14.01 6.70
CA ALA A 98 -6.19 -15.35 6.24
C ALA A 98 -5.00 -16.32 6.21
N TYR A 99 -3.82 -15.88 5.78
CA TYR A 99 -2.58 -16.66 5.80
C TYR A 99 -2.23 -17.07 7.23
N ARG A 100 -2.22 -16.13 8.18
CA ARG A 100 -1.93 -16.39 9.60
C ARG A 100 -2.91 -17.37 10.24
N ALA A 101 -4.20 -17.26 9.94
CA ALA A 101 -5.22 -18.18 10.44
C ALA A 101 -5.01 -19.63 9.95
N LYS A 102 -4.48 -19.81 8.73
CA LYS A 102 -4.13 -21.15 8.20
C LYS A 102 -2.89 -21.75 8.85
N GLN A 103 -1.90 -20.92 9.20
CA GLN A 103 -0.65 -21.37 9.84
C GLN A 103 -0.83 -21.75 11.33
N GLN A 104 -1.93 -21.31 11.96
CA GLN A 104 -2.25 -21.60 13.36
C GLN A 104 -3.17 -22.83 13.53
N ARG A 105 -3.56 -23.48 12.42
CA ARG A 105 -4.27 -24.75 12.41
C ARG A 105 -3.29 -25.89 12.24
#